data_AF-A0A970TGN1-F1
#
_entry.id   AF-A0A970TGN1-F1
#
_cell.length_a   1.000
_cell.length_b   1.000
_cell.length_c   1.000
_cell.angle_alpha   90.00
_cell.angle_beta   90.00
_cell.angle_gamma   90.00
#
_symmetry.space_group_name_H-M   'P 1'
#
loop_
_entity.id
_entity.type
_entity.pdbx_description
1 polymer ?
#
loop_
_entity_poly.entity_id
_entity_poly.type
_entity_poly.pdbx_seq_one_letter_code
_entity_poly.pdbx_strand_id
1 'polypeptide(L)'
;ADGDNLLPARLAKAEIDNALHYIRPSTTGWKSIALLASALEKTGLEEVAAAIQDFVQNTKASQEFDRRRQLQTSAWFDSLLNEAILSRIHALAGIKEQIAKLRTEVESQEPPVVLAVKRILESFPFL
;
A
#
# COMPACT_ATOMS: atom_id res chain seq x y z
N ALA A 1 7.74 -10.76 22.15
CA ALA A 1 9.20 -10.65 22.25
C ALA A 1 9.59 -11.72 23.23
N ASP A 2 10.39 -12.67 22.76
CA ASP A 2 10.40 -14.03 23.29
C ASP A 2 11.85 -14.34 23.67
N GLY A 3 12.07 -14.84 24.89
CA GLY A 3 13.40 -15.17 25.41
C GLY A 3 14.44 -14.06 25.22
N ASP A 4 15.58 -14.41 24.62
CA ASP A 4 16.75 -13.53 24.43
C ASP A 4 16.47 -12.29 23.57
N ASN A 5 15.39 -12.30 22.77
CA ASN A 5 15.01 -11.18 21.91
C ASN A 5 14.26 -10.07 22.65
N LEU A 6 13.98 -10.23 23.95
CA LEU A 6 13.24 -9.22 24.71
C LEU A 6 13.99 -7.89 24.80
N LEU A 7 15.31 -7.91 25.02
CA LEU A 7 16.11 -6.70 25.14
C LEU A 7 16.22 -5.95 23.80
N PRO A 8 16.59 -6.60 22.67
CA PRO A 8 16.52 -5.98 21.35
C PRO A 8 15.13 -5.42 21.01
N ALA A 9 14.07 -6.15 21.34
CA ALA A 9 12.70 -5.71 21.05
C ALA A 9 12.32 -4.44 21.84
N ARG A 10 12.74 -4.33 23.11
CA ARG A 10 12.52 -3.11 23.92
C ARG A 10 13.23 -1.90 23.32
N LEU A 11 14.45 -2.06 22.83
CA LEU A 11 15.18 -1.00 22.14
C LEU A 11 14.45 -0.58 20.85
N ALA A 12 14.08 -1.55 20.01
CA ALA A 12 13.34 -1.29 18.78
C ALA A 12 11.99 -0.59 19.05
N LYS A 13 11.27 -0.99 20.11
CA LYS A 13 10.03 -0.32 20.54
C LYS A 13 10.28 1.16 20.85
N ALA A 14 11.32 1.47 21.63
CA ALA A 14 11.67 2.84 22.00
C ALA A 14 12.07 3.68 20.76
N GLU A 15 12.83 3.09 19.84
CA GLU A 15 13.20 3.73 18.58
C GLU A 15 11.98 4.03 17.71
N ILE A 16 11.06 3.07 17.55
CA ILE A 16 9.82 3.25 16.79
C ILE A 16 8.93 4.30 17.46
N ASP A 17 8.75 4.25 18.78
CA ASP A 17 7.97 5.26 19.50
C ASP A 17 8.55 6.65 19.28
N ASN A 18 9.87 6.81 19.41
CA ASN A 18 10.53 8.08 19.12
C ASN A 18 10.28 8.54 17.69
N ALA A 19 10.42 7.66 16.69
CA ALA A 19 10.17 7.99 15.30
C ALA A 19 8.71 8.43 15.06
N LEU A 20 7.74 7.75 15.68
CA LEU A 20 6.30 8.07 15.56
C LEU A 20 5.96 9.46 16.10
N HIS A 21 6.76 10.05 16.99
CA HIS A 21 6.57 11.44 17.43
C HIS A 21 6.92 12.47 16.35
N TYR A 22 7.80 12.12 15.40
CA TYR A 22 8.26 13.05 14.35
C TYR A 22 7.49 12.89 13.03
N ILE A 23 6.71 11.82 12.87
CA ILE A 23 5.97 11.53 11.63
C ILE A 23 4.56 12.08 11.74
N ARG A 24 4.04 12.65 10.64
CA ARG A 24 2.63 13.06 10.58
C ARG A 24 1.73 11.85 10.80
N PRO A 25 0.72 11.93 11.69
CA PRO A 25 -0.21 10.85 11.90
C PRO A 25 -0.84 10.38 10.59
N SER A 26 -0.83 9.08 10.35
CA SER A 26 -1.46 8.48 9.17
C SER A 26 -2.99 8.57 9.22
N THR A 27 -3.56 8.80 10.40
CA THR A 27 -4.98 8.93 10.66
C THR A 27 -5.20 10.19 11.50
N THR A 28 -6.06 11.08 11.01
CA THR A 28 -6.40 12.32 11.72
C THR A 28 -6.98 11.98 13.10
N GLY A 29 -6.48 12.64 14.15
CA GLY A 29 -6.96 12.43 15.52
C GLY A 29 -6.46 11.16 16.23
N TRP A 30 -5.63 10.33 15.57
CA TRP A 30 -5.04 9.15 16.19
C TRP A 30 -3.52 9.27 16.31
N LYS A 31 -2.99 9.01 17.51
CA LYS A 31 -1.55 8.92 17.75
C LYS A 31 -1.13 7.45 17.77
N SER A 32 -0.33 7.04 16.78
CA SER A 32 0.22 5.69 16.73
C SER A 32 1.19 5.45 17.90
N ILE A 33 1.21 4.21 18.38
CA ILE A 33 2.07 3.73 19.47
C ILE A 33 2.75 2.41 19.07
N ALA A 34 3.95 2.16 19.57
CA ALA A 34 4.61 0.87 19.46
C ALA A 34 4.33 0.03 20.73
N LEU A 35 3.96 -1.24 20.52
CA LEU A 35 3.71 -2.22 21.58
C LEU A 35 4.60 -3.43 21.41
N LEU A 36 4.86 -4.15 22.51
CA LEU A 36 5.57 -5.42 22.50
C LEU A 36 4.56 -6.54 22.71
N ALA A 37 4.61 -7.54 21.84
CA ALA A 37 3.81 -8.74 21.99
C ALA A 37 4.62 -9.99 21.63
N SER A 38 4.27 -11.11 22.26
CA SER A 38 4.77 -12.45 21.99
C SER A 38 3.59 -13.35 21.65
N ALA A 39 3.59 -13.92 20.45
CA ALA A 39 2.62 -14.96 20.12
C ALA A 39 2.97 -16.29 20.81
N LEU A 40 4.26 -16.61 20.95
CA LEU A 40 4.75 -17.86 21.53
C LEU A 40 4.50 -17.91 23.04
N GLU A 41 4.91 -16.85 23.75
CA GLU A 41 4.74 -16.68 25.21
C GLU A 41 3.36 -16.10 25.57
N LYS A 42 2.55 -15.73 24.56
CA LYS A 42 1.20 -15.16 24.72
C LYS A 42 1.16 -13.89 25.58
N THR A 43 2.19 -13.05 25.49
CA THR A 43 2.28 -11.78 26.22
C THR A 43 1.99 -10.60 25.30
N GLY A 44 1.45 -9.49 25.82
CA GLY A 44 1.24 -8.26 25.04
C GLY A 44 0.05 -8.30 24.04
N LEU A 45 -0.63 -9.45 23.92
CA LEU A 45 -1.71 -9.64 22.95
C LEU A 45 -2.99 -8.90 23.37
N GLU A 46 -3.27 -8.83 24.67
CA GLU A 46 -4.42 -8.10 25.21
C GLU A 46 -4.25 -6.60 25.02
N GLU A 47 -3.04 -6.08 25.23
CA GLU A 47 -2.70 -4.68 25.04
C GLU A 47 -2.79 -4.28 23.56
N VAL A 48 -2.37 -5.16 22.65
CA VAL A 48 -2.58 -4.95 21.20
C VAL A 48 -4.06 -4.93 20.87
N ALA A 49 -4.85 -5.87 21.40
CA ALA A 49 -6.29 -5.91 21.16
C ALA A 49 -6.99 -4.65 21.70
N ALA A 50 -6.63 -4.18 22.90
CA ALA A 50 -7.14 -2.95 23.49
C ALA A 50 -6.79 -1.73 22.64
N ALA A 51 -5.54 -1.60 22.19
CA ALA A 51 -5.12 -0.49 21.32
C ALA A 51 -5.88 -0.47 19.98
N ILE A 52 -6.19 -1.64 19.41
CA ILE A 52 -7.04 -1.75 18.20
C ILE A 52 -8.46 -1.27 18.50
N GLN A 53 -9.03 -1.66 19.64
CA GLN A 53 -10.37 -1.20 20.03
C GLN A 53 -10.41 0.31 20.23
N ASP A 54 -9.43 0.87 20.94
CA ASP A 54 -9.29 2.32 21.15
C ASP A 54 -9.18 3.08 19.83
N PHE A 55 -8.40 2.56 18.88
CA PHE A 55 -8.32 3.12 17.53
C PHE A 55 -9.69 3.18 16.87
N VAL A 56 -10.42 2.06 16.87
CA VAL A 56 -11.75 1.98 16.23
C VAL A 56 -12.73 2.93 16.91
N GLN A 57 -12.76 2.99 18.24
CA GLN A 57 -13.68 3.86 18.98
C GLN A 57 -13.39 5.34 18.71
N ASN A 58 -12.13 5.77 18.83
CA ASN A 58 -11.73 7.16 18.62
C ASN A 58 -12.00 7.61 17.17
N THR A 59 -11.62 6.79 16.19
CA THR A 59 -11.81 7.13 14.78
C THR A 59 -13.27 7.07 14.33
N LYS A 60 -14.12 6.23 14.95
CA LYS A 60 -15.56 6.27 14.71
C LYS A 60 -16.22 7.49 15.34
N ALA A 61 -15.83 7.86 16.56
CA ALA A 61 -16.35 9.05 17.24
C ALA A 61 -16.10 10.33 16.43
N SER A 62 -14.98 10.39 15.70
CA SER A 62 -14.61 11.49 14.81
C SER A 62 -15.06 11.32 13.34
N GLN A 63 -15.80 10.26 13.01
CA GLN A 63 -16.22 9.87 11.63
C GLN A 63 -15.06 9.56 10.65
N GLU A 64 -13.81 9.65 11.11
CA GLU A 64 -12.61 9.37 10.32
C GLU A 64 -12.55 7.91 9.86
N PHE A 65 -13.04 6.97 10.69
CA PHE A 65 -13.06 5.55 10.36
C PHE A 65 -13.84 5.27 9.06
N ASP A 66 -15.05 5.80 8.96
CA ASP A 66 -15.94 5.57 7.82
C ASP A 66 -15.44 6.32 6.58
N ARG A 67 -14.94 7.54 6.76
CA ARG A 67 -14.31 8.32 5.68
C ARG A 67 -13.13 7.57 5.05
N ARG A 68 -12.25 6.99 5.87
CA ARG A 68 -11.10 6.20 5.39
C ARG A 68 -11.55 4.96 4.63
N ARG A 69 -12.58 4.26 5.13
CA ARG A 69 -13.12 3.08 4.47
C ARG A 69 -13.67 3.41 3.08
N GLN A 70 -14.40 4.51 2.94
CA GLN A 70 -14.89 4.98 1.64
C GLN A 70 -13.73 5.28 0.67
N LEU A 71 -12.69 5.98 1.14
CA LEU A 71 -11.50 6.26 0.33
C LEU A 71 -10.76 4.98 -0.09
N GLN A 72 -10.63 4.01 0.81
CA GLN A 72 -10.05 2.70 0.50
C GLN A 72 -10.87 1.96 -0.55
N THR A 73 -12.20 1.99 -0.46
CA THR A 73 -13.07 1.38 -1.48
C THR A 73 -12.89 2.05 -2.85
N SER A 74 -12.82 3.38 -2.90
CA SER A 74 -12.54 4.11 -4.15
C SER A 74 -11.18 3.75 -4.73
N ALA A 75 -10.13 3.75 -3.90
CA ALA A 75 -8.78 3.40 -4.34
C ALA A 75 -8.71 1.94 -4.82
N TRP A 76 -9.45 1.03 -4.17
CA TRP A 76 -9.55 -0.36 -4.60
C TRP A 76 -10.26 -0.50 -5.95
N PHE A 77 -11.35 0.25 -6.17
CA PHE A 77 -12.01 0.34 -7.47
C PHE A 77 -11.05 0.78 -8.57
N ASP A 78 -10.31 1.88 -8.37
CA ASP A 78 -9.35 2.39 -9.35
C ASP A 78 -8.23 1.36 -9.64
N SER A 79 -7.76 0.68 -8.60
CA SER A 79 -6.73 -0.36 -8.74
C SER A 79 -7.24 -1.55 -9.58
N LEU A 80 -8.45 -2.04 -9.29
CA LEU A 80 -9.07 -3.13 -10.04
C LEU A 80 -9.36 -2.74 -11.49
N LEU A 81 -9.82 -1.50 -11.72
CA LEU A 81 -10.05 -1.00 -13.06
C LEU A 81 -8.75 -0.96 -13.88
N ASN A 82 -7.68 -0.41 -13.31
CA ASN A 82 -6.38 -0.36 -13.95
C ASN A 82 -5.81 -1.77 -14.22
N GLU A 83 -5.91 -2.67 -13.26
CA GLU A 83 -5.48 -4.06 -13.41
C GLU A 83 -6.27 -4.77 -14.52
N ALA A 84 -7.58 -4.59 -14.56
CA ALA A 84 -8.44 -5.19 -15.59
C ALA A 84 -8.10 -4.66 -16.99
N ILE A 85 -7.86 -3.35 -17.13
CA ILE A 85 -7.44 -2.73 -18.39
C ILE A 85 -6.09 -3.29 -18.84
N LEU A 86 -5.08 -3.28 -17.96
CA LEU A 86 -3.74 -3.78 -18.26
C LEU A 86 -3.74 -5.26 -18.60
N SER A 87 -4.49 -6.06 -17.84
CA SER A 87 -4.66 -7.49 -18.09
C SER A 87 -5.23 -7.75 -19.48
N ARG A 88 -6.25 -6.98 -19.88
CA ARG A 88 -6.87 -7.10 -21.21
C ARG A 88 -5.92 -6.68 -22.33
N ILE A 89 -5.10 -5.64 -22.13
CA ILE A 89 -4.05 -5.25 -23.09
C ILE A 89 -3.04 -6.38 -23.23
N HIS A 90 -2.52 -6.93 -22.13
CA HIS A 90 -1.54 -8.01 -22.15
C HIS A 90 -2.06 -9.34 -22.73
N ALA A 91 -3.37 -9.51 -22.80
CA ALA A 91 -4.02 -10.68 -23.40
C ALA A 91 -4.15 -10.59 -24.94
N LEU A 92 -3.89 -9.43 -25.55
CA LEU A 92 -3.92 -9.29 -27.01
C LEU A 92 -2.82 -10.12 -27.68
N ALA A 93 -3.15 -10.75 -28.81
CA ALA A 93 -2.18 -11.49 -29.60
C ALA A 93 -1.11 -10.54 -30.17
N GLY A 94 0.18 -10.89 -30.03
CA GLY A 94 1.30 -10.11 -30.57
C GLY A 94 1.68 -8.85 -29.78
N ILE A 95 0.96 -8.54 -28.70
CA ILE A 95 1.18 -7.30 -27.93
C ILE A 95 2.49 -7.31 -27.15
N LYS A 96 2.93 -8.47 -26.66
CA LYS A 96 4.17 -8.61 -25.89
C LYS A 96 5.38 -8.30 -26.78
N GLU A 97 5.35 -8.80 -28.01
CA GLU A 97 6.34 -8.56 -29.05
C GLU A 97 6.34 -7.08 -29.46
N GLN A 98 5.17 -6.47 -29.62
CA GLN A 98 5.04 -5.04 -29.93
C GLN A 98 5.60 -4.16 -28.80
N ILE A 99 5.27 -4.47 -27.53
CA ILE A 99 5.79 -3.76 -26.35
C ILE A 99 7.32 -3.89 -26.28
N ALA A 100 7.86 -5.09 -26.48
CA ALA A 100 9.30 -5.32 -26.47
C ALA A 100 10.01 -4.50 -27.56
N LYS A 101 9.48 -4.53 -28.79
CA LYS A 101 10.02 -3.76 -29.92
C LYS A 101 10.02 -2.25 -29.62
N LEU A 102 8.87 -1.70 -29.19
CA LEU A 102 8.74 -0.28 -28.90
C LEU A 102 9.61 0.17 -27.72
N ARG A 103 9.87 -0.70 -26.75
CA ARG A 103 10.80 -0.42 -25.64
C ARG A 103 12.23 -0.21 -26.16
N THR A 104 12.71 -1.12 -27.01
CA THR A 104 14.06 -0.99 -27.62
C THR A 104 14.17 0.26 -28.50
N GLU A 105 13.11 0.59 -29.25
CA GLU A 105 13.03 1.82 -30.04
C GLU A 105 13.15 3.09 -29.15
N VAL A 106 12.37 3.17 -28.07
CA VAL A 106 12.41 4.30 -27.10
C VAL A 106 13.78 4.45 -26.43
N GLU A 107 14.42 3.34 -26.05
CA GLU A 107 15.77 3.33 -25.48
C GLU A 107 16.82 3.90 -26.46
N SER A 108 16.57 3.75 -27.76
CA SER A 108 17.38 4.29 -28.85
C SER A 108 17.02 5.75 -29.20
N GLN A 109 16.19 6.40 -28.39
CA GLN A 109 15.71 7.79 -28.55
C GLN A 109 14.76 8.04 -29.74
N GLU A 110 14.26 6.99 -30.40
CA GLU A 110 13.25 7.11 -31.48
C GLU A 110 12.24 5.94 -31.42
N PRO A 111 10.93 6.16 -31.20
CA PRO A 111 10.19 7.42 -31.06
C PRO A 111 10.14 7.95 -29.60
N PRO A 112 9.64 9.17 -29.35
CA PRO A 112 9.35 9.65 -27.99
C PRO A 112 8.47 8.69 -27.20
N VAL A 113 8.74 8.54 -25.89
CA VAL A 113 8.03 7.63 -24.97
C VAL A 113 6.50 7.73 -25.11
N VAL A 114 5.97 8.95 -25.16
CA VAL A 114 4.52 9.21 -25.26
C VAL A 114 3.94 8.64 -26.56
N LEU A 115 4.67 8.75 -27.68
CA LEU A 115 4.23 8.22 -28.96
C LEU A 115 4.27 6.69 -28.97
N ALA A 116 5.30 6.08 -28.37
CA ALA A 116 5.36 4.63 -28.22
C ALA A 116 4.20 4.07 -27.40
N VAL A 117 3.86 4.71 -26.27
CA VAL A 117 2.69 4.34 -25.45
C VAL A 117 1.40 4.52 -26.25
N LYS A 118 1.24 5.64 -26.98
CA LYS A 118 0.06 5.87 -27.82
C LYS A 118 -0.13 4.76 -28.87
N ARG A 119 0.95 4.32 -29.53
CA ARG A 119 0.92 3.20 -30.50
C ARG A 119 0.45 1.88 -29.86
N ILE A 120 0.81 1.62 -28.60
CA ILE A 120 0.33 0.44 -27.87
C ILE A 120 -1.18 0.55 -27.60
N LEU A 121 -1.65 1.74 -27.21
CA LEU A 121 -3.08 1.97 -26.95
C LEU A 121 -3.92 1.92 -28.22
N GLU A 122 -3.43 2.43 -29.36
CA GLU A 122 -4.11 2.35 -30.66
C GLU A 122 -4.26 0.91 -31.18
N SER A 123 -3.40 -0.01 -30.77
CA SER A 123 -3.56 -1.45 -31.05
C SER A 123 -4.74 -2.08 -30.29
N PHE A 124 -5.37 -1.35 -29.35
CA PHE A 124 -6.46 -1.83 -28.51
C PHE A 124 -7.82 -1.33 -29.04
N PRO A 125 -8.65 -2.19 -29.67
CA PRO A 125 -9.85 -1.76 -30.39
C PRO A 125 -11.03 -1.29 -29.52
N PHE A 126 -10.89 -1.24 -28.19
CA PHE A 126 -11.97 -0.91 -27.24
C PHE A 126 -11.60 0.23 -26.27
N LEU A 127 -10.60 1.04 -26.61
CA LEU A 127 -10.25 2.31 -25.96
C LEU A 127 -10.46 3.44 -26.97
#